data_AF-A0AAD6XKF6-F1
#
_entry.id   AF-A0AAD6XKF6-F1
#
_cell.length_a   1.000
_cell.length_b   1.000
_cell.length_c   1.000
_cell.angle_alpha   90.00
_cell.angle_beta   90.00
_cell.angle_gamma   90.00
#
_symmetry.space_group_name_H-M   'P 1'
#
loop_
_entity.id
_entity.type
_entity.pdbx_description
1 polymer ?
#
loop_
_entity_poly.entity_id
_entity_poly.type
_entity_poly.pdbx_seq_one_letter_code
_entity_poly.pdbx_strand_id
1 'polypeptide(L)'
;MLRALVSWRRGLSPNLTRLWTPVTVQSVASGQLQHIRSLYAAAGLPLETERGSHSLPSFSGLIIGQVARPIGVDTHTETPSFSDVLKDMLVSDSTVQTPENWSRPPPLPLNKAEDLVFFQTETQVSAELTMFGVTKAGNSLCVRIPNSSRKALLDAKIPSMAWLKIPATKYAQITTDNVSHCQLEVIARCPDVEVQVPDQPAPLPPPLRILSFDIECLGRTDIFPQPEMDPVIQIGNMVSILGSKMPPIVRNIFTLDTCSPIAGAAVLSYAEEASMLAAWADFVREVDPDLIIGFNHTGFDLGYLLARAKALNVPTFPFLGRFKGVEAARVRTLQYKVRTFTRTWDDIPLAGRLQLDLMHYVRCELGATRLALNAVAKKHLGEKKEDVHFSAIAGLQGGSADTRRELAVYCLKDAYLPLRLLEVLGCVDRYTVVAHEKRTQFNSIVSDHDVRAATGQ
;
A
#
# COMPACT_ATOMS: atom_id res chain seq x y z
N MET A 1 -32.97 -50.61 0.19
CA MET A 1 -32.26 -51.88 -0.09
C MET A 1 -30.81 -51.51 -0.41
N LEU A 2 -29.90 -51.65 0.53
CA LEU A 2 -29.32 -52.91 1.04
C LEU A 2 -28.10 -53.35 0.21
N ARG A 3 -26.97 -53.36 0.91
CA ARG A 3 -25.82 -54.28 0.78
C ARG A 3 -24.82 -54.01 -0.33
N ALA A 4 -23.72 -53.38 0.10
CA ALA A 4 -22.42 -54.06 0.10
C ALA A 4 -21.72 -53.80 1.46
N LEU A 5 -22.09 -54.63 2.43
CA LEU A 5 -21.35 -55.03 3.65
C LEU A 5 -20.33 -56.10 3.16
N VAL A 6 -19.09 -56.31 3.64
CA VAL A 6 -18.48 -56.50 4.97
C VAL A 6 -16.96 -56.56 4.72
N SER A 7 -16.10 -55.97 5.55
CA SER A 7 -15.10 -56.65 6.42
C SER A 7 -13.94 -55.64 6.57
N TRP A 8 -13.45 -55.20 7.72
CA TRP A 8 -13.01 -55.99 8.86
C TRP A 8 -12.81 -55.00 10.04
N ARG A 9 -13.58 -55.16 11.13
CA ARG A 9 -13.25 -54.57 12.45
C ARG A 9 -13.48 -55.65 13.50
N ARG A 10 -12.39 -56.19 14.03
CA ARG A 10 -12.33 -56.84 15.35
C ARG A 10 -10.99 -56.47 15.99
N GLY A 11 -11.05 -55.97 17.23
CA GLY A 11 -9.88 -55.90 18.11
C GLY A 11 -9.96 -54.81 19.17
N LEU A 12 -10.61 -55.12 20.31
CA LEU A 12 -10.32 -54.66 21.69
C LEU A 12 -10.55 -53.15 22.01
N SER A 13 -11.01 -52.65 23.15
CA SER A 13 -11.55 -53.10 24.45
C SER A 13 -12.18 -51.84 25.11
N PRO A 14 -13.27 -51.92 25.91
CA PRO A 14 -13.91 -50.77 26.53
C PRO A 14 -13.32 -50.52 27.93
N ASN A 15 -12.55 -49.45 28.11
CA ASN A 15 -12.34 -48.77 29.40
C ASN A 15 -11.44 -47.55 29.19
N LEU A 16 -12.02 -46.35 29.25
CA LEU A 16 -11.41 -45.10 29.73
C LEU A 16 -12.47 -43.97 29.64
N THR A 17 -13.55 -44.15 30.39
CA THR A 17 -14.43 -43.07 30.82
C THR A 17 -13.84 -42.45 32.08
N ARG A 18 -13.31 -41.23 31.98
CA ARG A 18 -13.41 -40.10 32.95
C ARG A 18 -12.22 -39.16 32.78
N LEU A 19 -12.48 -37.98 32.22
CA LEU A 19 -12.03 -36.66 32.70
C LEU A 19 -12.27 -35.60 31.61
N TRP A 20 -13.52 -35.24 31.36
CA TRP A 20 -13.85 -33.98 30.68
C TRP A 20 -15.21 -33.49 31.21
N THR A 21 -15.16 -32.58 32.18
CA THR A 21 -16.26 -31.65 32.52
C THR A 21 -15.99 -30.34 31.78
N PRO A 22 -16.89 -29.85 30.90
CA PRO A 22 -16.77 -28.52 30.33
C PRO A 22 -17.24 -27.48 31.35
N VAL A 23 -16.40 -26.48 31.61
CA VAL A 23 -16.79 -25.23 32.27
C VAL A 23 -17.57 -24.38 31.27
N THR A 24 -18.80 -24.04 31.63
CA THR A 24 -19.71 -23.15 30.90
C THR A 24 -19.21 -21.71 31.00
N VAL A 25 -19.01 -21.02 29.86
CA VAL A 25 -18.90 -19.56 29.81
C VAL A 25 -20.26 -19.00 29.40
N GLN A 26 -21.00 -18.49 30.38
CA GLN A 26 -22.16 -17.62 30.18
C GLN A 26 -21.74 -16.14 30.26
N SER A 27 -22.38 -15.33 29.42
CA SER A 27 -22.45 -13.86 29.42
C SER A 27 -21.20 -13.09 28.96
N VAL A 28 -21.25 -12.58 27.72
CA VAL A 28 -21.09 -11.16 27.30
C VAL A 28 -21.26 -11.16 25.76
N ALA A 29 -22.50 -11.18 25.24
CA ALA A 29 -22.70 -11.17 23.78
C ALA A 29 -24.02 -10.54 23.29
N SER A 30 -24.74 -9.80 24.14
CA SER A 30 -26.01 -9.16 23.73
C SER A 30 -25.88 -7.67 23.38
N GLY A 31 -24.82 -6.98 23.83
CA GLY A 31 -24.63 -5.54 23.55
C GLY A 31 -23.96 -5.21 22.20
N GLN A 32 -23.11 -6.09 21.67
CA GLN A 32 -22.34 -5.82 20.44
C GLN A 32 -23.14 -6.06 19.15
N LEU A 33 -24.18 -6.92 19.19
CA LEU A 33 -25.04 -7.21 18.03
C LEU A 33 -26.02 -6.07 17.70
N GLN A 34 -26.44 -5.27 18.70
CA GLN A 34 -27.24 -4.07 18.44
C GLN A 34 -26.41 -2.94 17.79
N HIS A 35 -25.12 -2.84 18.12
CA HIS A 35 -24.21 -1.83 17.56
C HIS A 35 -23.98 -2.06 16.05
N ILE A 36 -23.79 -3.32 15.66
CA ILE A 36 -23.67 -3.71 14.24
C ILE A 36 -24.99 -3.45 13.49
N ARG A 37 -26.16 -3.78 14.07
CA ARG A 37 -27.46 -3.51 13.44
C ARG A 37 -27.72 -2.01 13.21
N SER A 38 -27.24 -1.13 14.11
CA SER A 38 -27.37 0.32 13.96
C SER A 38 -26.52 0.89 12.82
N LEU A 39 -25.35 0.30 12.55
CA LEU A 39 -24.47 0.70 11.44
C LEU A 39 -25.06 0.33 10.06
N TYR A 40 -25.80 -0.78 9.96
CA TYR A 40 -26.46 -1.19 8.71
C TYR A 40 -27.76 -0.41 8.43
N ALA A 41 -28.52 -0.04 9.46
CA ALA A 41 -29.75 0.75 9.31
C ALA A 41 -29.48 2.19 8.83
N ALA A 42 -28.33 2.78 9.20
CA ALA A 42 -27.90 4.09 8.73
C ALA A 42 -27.46 4.10 7.24
N ALA A 43 -27.18 2.93 6.66
CA ALA A 43 -26.70 2.77 5.28
C ALA A 43 -27.82 2.43 4.26
N GLY A 44 -29.10 2.41 4.68
CA GLY A 44 -30.24 2.27 3.77
C GLY A 44 -30.40 0.91 3.07
N LEU A 45 -29.80 -0.17 3.58
CA LEU A 45 -29.91 -1.51 3.00
C LEU A 45 -31.05 -2.32 3.67
N PRO A 46 -31.87 -3.08 2.91
CA PRO A 46 -32.96 -3.86 3.50
C PRO A 46 -32.45 -5.07 4.31
N LEU A 47 -33.05 -5.28 5.49
CA LEU A 47 -32.82 -6.46 6.32
C LEU A 47 -33.79 -7.58 5.91
N GLU A 48 -33.28 -8.69 5.33
CA GLU A 48 -34.06 -9.92 5.19
C GLU A 48 -34.10 -10.71 6.52
N THR A 49 -35.30 -11.16 6.88
CA THR A 49 -35.61 -11.86 8.13
C THR A 49 -35.33 -13.37 8.08
N GLU A 50 -34.99 -13.90 9.25
CA GLU A 50 -34.53 -15.26 9.61
C GLU A 50 -35.28 -16.49 9.00
N ARG A 51 -34.51 -17.56 8.73
CA ARG A 51 -34.71 -18.94 9.24
C ARG A 51 -33.58 -19.91 8.79
N GLY A 52 -32.93 -20.61 9.73
CA GLY A 52 -32.27 -21.90 9.45
C GLY A 52 -30.90 -22.19 10.11
N SER A 53 -30.94 -22.98 11.20
CA SER A 53 -29.92 -23.90 11.79
C SER A 53 -28.40 -23.75 11.52
N HIS A 54 -27.67 -23.74 12.64
CA HIS A 54 -26.22 -23.61 12.81
C HIS A 54 -25.31 -24.59 12.04
N SER A 55 -24.36 -24.01 11.30
CA SER A 55 -22.93 -24.33 11.38
C SER A 55 -22.14 -23.03 11.21
N LEU A 56 -21.14 -22.77 12.06
CA LEU A 56 -20.32 -21.55 11.98
C LEU A 56 -19.49 -21.58 10.68
N PRO A 57 -19.56 -20.56 9.80
CA PRO A 57 -18.66 -20.48 8.65
C PRO A 57 -17.28 -19.97 9.09
N SER A 58 -16.23 -20.45 8.43
CA SER A 58 -14.89 -19.87 8.49
C SER A 58 -14.92 -18.40 8.04
N PHE A 59 -14.09 -17.56 8.66
CA PHE A 59 -13.94 -16.11 8.45
C PHE A 59 -13.53 -15.67 7.02
N SER A 60 -13.63 -16.53 6.02
CA SER A 60 -13.16 -16.34 4.65
C SER A 60 -14.24 -15.83 3.67
N GLY A 61 -15.39 -15.33 4.15
CA GLY A 61 -16.52 -15.00 3.28
C GLY A 61 -17.45 -13.94 3.83
N LEU A 62 -16.97 -12.70 4.01
CA LEU A 62 -17.83 -11.54 4.22
C LEU A 62 -17.01 -10.25 4.07
N ILE A 63 -16.69 -9.85 2.83
CA ILE A 63 -16.75 -8.48 2.27
C ILE A 63 -16.62 -8.64 0.74
N ILE A 64 -17.73 -8.90 0.06
CA ILE A 64 -17.88 -8.55 -1.36
C ILE A 64 -19.25 -7.87 -1.43
N GLY A 65 -19.25 -6.55 -1.29
CA GLY A 65 -20.45 -5.76 -1.58
C GLY A 65 -20.78 -5.94 -3.06
N GLN A 66 -21.98 -6.43 -3.35
CA GLN A 66 -22.51 -6.46 -4.71
C GLN A 66 -22.67 -5.01 -5.18
N VAL A 67 -21.77 -4.56 -6.05
CA VAL A 67 -22.00 -3.38 -6.88
C VAL A 67 -23.15 -3.73 -7.83
N ALA A 68 -24.24 -2.97 -7.76
CA ALA A 68 -25.37 -3.11 -8.66
C ALA A 68 -24.88 -2.99 -10.12
N ARG A 69 -25.11 -4.03 -10.92
CA ARG A 69 -24.88 -4.00 -12.37
C ARG A 69 -25.96 -3.15 -13.03
N PRO A 70 -25.62 -2.23 -13.97
CA PRO A 70 -26.63 -1.70 -14.87
C PRO A 70 -27.17 -2.84 -15.73
N ILE A 71 -28.49 -2.90 -15.84
CA ILE A 71 -29.23 -3.81 -16.70
C ILE A 71 -28.86 -3.51 -18.16
N GLY A 72 -28.63 -4.58 -18.93
CA GLY A 72 -28.04 -4.54 -20.25
C GLY A 72 -28.82 -3.72 -21.27
N VAL A 73 -28.04 -2.96 -22.04
CA VAL A 73 -28.33 -2.66 -23.44
C VAL A 73 -27.11 -3.17 -24.20
N ASP A 74 -27.30 -4.23 -24.98
CA ASP A 74 -26.31 -4.74 -25.92
C ASP A 74 -26.04 -3.66 -26.98
N THR A 75 -25.04 -2.85 -26.72
CA THR A 75 -24.27 -2.13 -27.74
C THR A 75 -22.84 -2.61 -27.57
N HIS A 76 -22.21 -3.03 -28.66
CA HIS A 76 -20.76 -3.27 -28.71
C HIS A 76 -20.04 -1.97 -28.36
N THR A 77 -19.91 -1.68 -27.06
CA THR A 77 -19.09 -0.60 -26.55
C THR A 77 -17.72 -1.20 -26.30
N GLU A 78 -16.79 -0.92 -27.23
CA GLU A 78 -15.38 -1.24 -27.03
C GLU A 78 -14.93 -0.66 -25.68
N THR A 79 -14.18 -1.46 -24.90
CA THR A 79 -13.60 -0.95 -23.66
C THR A 79 -12.63 0.18 -24.04
N PRO A 80 -12.78 1.39 -23.49
CA PRO A 80 -11.95 2.52 -23.88
C PRO A 80 -10.48 2.22 -23.63
N SER A 81 -9.61 2.67 -24.56
CA SER A 81 -8.16 2.55 -24.38
C SER A 81 -7.72 3.36 -23.17
N PHE A 82 -6.59 3.02 -22.54
CA PHE A 82 -6.11 3.83 -21.42
C PHE A 82 -5.75 5.26 -21.83
N SER A 83 -5.37 5.49 -23.09
CA SER A 83 -5.21 6.84 -23.64
C SER A 83 -6.50 7.65 -23.59
N ASP A 84 -7.65 7.04 -23.82
CA ASP A 84 -8.95 7.72 -23.74
C ASP A 84 -9.33 7.98 -22.29
N VAL A 85 -9.07 7.02 -21.40
CA VAL A 85 -9.23 7.21 -19.95
C VAL A 85 -8.41 8.41 -19.45
N LEU A 86 -7.14 8.54 -19.86
CA LEU A 86 -6.29 9.67 -19.46
C LEU A 86 -6.81 11.02 -20.00
N LYS A 87 -7.34 11.07 -21.22
CA LYS A 87 -7.97 12.28 -21.78
C LYS A 87 -9.22 12.66 -21.00
N ASP A 88 -10.08 11.70 -20.66
CA ASP A 88 -11.29 11.94 -19.88
C ASP A 88 -10.94 12.47 -18.48
N MET A 89 -9.87 11.94 -17.87
CA MET A 89 -9.33 12.45 -16.61
C MET A 89 -8.77 13.86 -16.73
N LEU A 90 -8.19 14.25 -17.87
CA LEU A 90 -7.71 15.63 -18.08
C LEU A 90 -8.88 16.62 -18.16
N VAL A 91 -9.97 16.25 -18.83
CA VAL A 91 -11.14 17.12 -19.00
C VAL A 91 -11.91 17.32 -17.69
N SER A 92 -11.90 16.30 -16.82
CA SER A 92 -12.69 16.29 -15.60
C SER A 92 -11.95 16.79 -14.35
N ASP A 93 -10.63 17.01 -14.40
CA ASP A 93 -9.80 17.21 -13.22
C ASP A 93 -9.02 18.53 -13.22
N SER A 94 -9.45 19.48 -12.40
CA SER A 94 -8.73 20.73 -12.12
C SER A 94 -7.64 20.59 -11.04
N THR A 95 -7.49 19.40 -10.44
CA THR A 95 -6.58 19.14 -9.30
C THR A 95 -5.28 18.45 -9.69
N VAL A 96 -5.10 18.13 -10.97
CA VAL A 96 -3.85 17.54 -11.47
C VAL A 96 -2.67 18.47 -11.24
N GLN A 97 -1.67 17.97 -10.55
CA GLN A 97 -0.43 18.65 -10.26
C GLN A 97 0.56 18.45 -11.41
N THR A 98 1.25 19.54 -11.73
CA THR A 98 2.32 19.59 -12.72
C THR A 98 3.68 19.47 -12.00
N PRO A 99 4.79 19.25 -12.74
CA PRO A 99 6.13 19.19 -12.16
C PRO A 99 6.52 20.39 -11.28
N GLU A 100 5.85 21.53 -11.42
CA GLU A 100 6.10 22.73 -10.62
C GLU A 100 5.36 22.73 -9.25
N ASN A 101 4.47 21.76 -8.98
CA ASN A 101 3.61 21.78 -7.79
C ASN A 101 3.29 20.38 -7.24
N TRP A 102 4.25 19.46 -7.27
CA TRP A 102 4.09 18.12 -6.67
C TRP A 102 4.14 18.15 -5.14
N SER A 103 4.80 19.16 -4.57
CA SER A 103 4.93 19.34 -3.13
C SER A 103 3.60 19.35 -2.39
N ARG A 104 3.63 18.99 -1.10
CA ARG A 104 2.48 19.21 -0.21
C ARG A 104 2.18 20.71 -0.09
N PRO A 105 0.92 21.13 0.05
CA PRO A 105 0.60 22.52 0.35
C PRO A 105 1.40 23.00 1.56
N PRO A 106 1.95 24.25 1.57
CA PRO A 106 2.73 24.74 2.68
C PRO A 106 1.98 24.64 4.01
N PRO A 107 2.62 24.15 5.10
CA PRO A 107 1.93 24.00 6.37
C PRO A 107 1.63 25.38 6.97
N LEU A 108 0.48 25.50 7.63
CA LEU A 108 0.28 26.64 8.54
C LEU A 108 1.26 26.52 9.73
N PRO A 109 1.76 27.64 10.28
CA PRO A 109 2.57 27.62 11.49
C PRO A 109 1.83 26.91 12.63
N LEU A 110 2.55 26.09 13.40
CA LEU A 110 1.98 25.43 14.57
C LEU A 110 1.51 26.48 15.58
N ASN A 111 0.22 26.42 15.92
CA ASN A 111 -0.35 27.29 16.95
C ASN A 111 0.05 26.75 18.33
N LYS A 112 0.87 27.51 19.06
CA LYS A 112 1.33 27.14 20.42
C LYS A 112 0.21 27.14 21.48
N ALA A 113 -1.00 27.57 21.13
CA ALA A 113 -2.19 27.46 21.96
C ALA A 113 -3.08 26.26 21.60
N GLU A 114 -2.77 25.52 20.53
CA GLU A 114 -3.55 24.37 20.07
C GLU A 114 -2.75 23.07 20.19
N ASP A 115 -3.47 22.01 20.55
CA ASP A 115 -2.90 20.68 20.63
C ASP A 115 -2.48 20.19 19.24
N LEU A 116 -1.32 19.56 19.16
CA LEU A 116 -0.84 18.95 17.93
C LEU A 116 -1.56 17.61 17.73
N VAL A 117 -2.43 17.56 16.73
CA VAL A 117 -3.20 16.37 16.36
C VAL A 117 -2.71 15.80 15.03
N PHE A 118 -2.35 14.51 15.03
CA PHE A 118 -1.87 13.84 13.84
C PHE A 118 -2.21 12.34 13.85
N PHE A 119 -2.31 11.76 12.67
CA PHE A 119 -2.40 10.33 12.49
C PHE A 119 -1.01 9.74 12.32
N GLN A 120 -0.64 8.84 13.21
CA GLN A 120 0.66 8.17 13.16
C GLN A 120 0.69 7.14 12.04
N THR A 121 1.68 7.22 11.16
CA THR A 121 1.96 6.23 10.11
C THR A 121 3.07 5.26 10.51
N GLU A 122 4.16 5.73 11.11
CA GLU A 122 5.31 4.88 11.50
C GLU A 122 5.98 5.40 12.79
N THR A 123 6.77 4.58 13.51
CA THR A 123 7.23 4.86 14.90
C THR A 123 8.70 4.71 15.20
N GLN A 124 9.46 3.85 14.52
CA GLN A 124 10.88 3.69 14.87
C GLN A 124 11.70 3.24 13.67
N VAL A 125 12.72 4.05 13.33
CA VAL A 125 13.71 3.72 12.30
C VAL A 125 15.15 3.99 12.78
N SER A 126 15.34 4.45 14.02
CA SER A 126 16.66 4.73 14.58
C SER A 126 16.75 4.33 16.08
N ALA A 127 17.91 4.59 16.70
CA ALA A 127 18.10 4.44 18.14
C ALA A 127 17.20 5.37 18.96
N GLU A 128 16.87 6.55 18.42
CA GLU A 128 15.85 7.47 18.95
C GLU A 128 14.47 7.10 18.38
N LEU A 129 13.46 6.94 19.25
CA LEU A 129 12.07 6.72 18.83
C LEU A 129 11.59 7.95 18.04
N THR A 130 11.11 7.73 16.82
CA THR A 130 10.66 8.80 15.92
C THR A 130 9.37 8.41 15.24
N MET A 131 8.31 9.16 15.49
CA MET A 131 7.01 8.92 14.91
C MET A 131 6.81 9.78 13.68
N PHE A 132 6.45 9.16 12.56
CA PHE A 132 5.97 9.84 11.38
C PHE A 132 4.45 9.86 11.39
N GLY A 133 3.88 10.91 10.80
CA GLY A 133 2.45 11.01 10.67
C GLY A 133 2.00 12.15 9.79
N VAL A 134 0.70 12.32 9.73
CA VAL A 134 0.04 13.34 8.91
C VAL A 134 -1.02 14.04 9.74
N THR A 135 -1.04 15.37 9.70
CA THR A 135 -2.08 16.15 10.38
C THR A 135 -3.42 16.04 9.64
N LYS A 136 -4.50 16.50 10.27
CA LYS A 136 -5.83 16.58 9.63
C LYS A 136 -5.83 17.44 8.35
N ALA A 137 -4.93 18.42 8.26
CA ALA A 137 -4.74 19.28 7.10
C ALA A 137 -3.85 18.66 6.01
N GLY A 138 -3.31 17.46 6.21
CA GLY A 138 -2.43 16.80 5.25
C GLY A 138 -0.95 17.17 5.36
N ASN A 139 -0.53 17.85 6.43
CA ASN A 139 0.88 18.19 6.63
C ASN A 139 1.65 16.98 7.13
N SER A 140 2.82 16.69 6.53
CA SER A 140 3.69 15.63 7.04
C SER A 140 4.43 16.08 8.30
N LEU A 141 4.47 15.18 9.28
CA LEU A 141 4.97 15.44 10.62
C LEU A 141 6.01 14.38 11.02
N CYS A 142 7.09 14.85 11.63
CA CYS A 142 8.08 14.04 12.34
C CYS A 142 8.04 14.43 13.84
N VAL A 143 7.78 13.46 14.71
CA VAL A 143 7.80 13.62 16.17
C VAL A 143 8.98 12.83 16.72
N ARG A 144 9.98 13.54 17.21
CA ARG A 144 11.14 12.96 17.88
C ARG A 144 10.85 12.76 19.36
N ILE A 145 11.14 11.57 19.87
CA ILE A 145 10.94 11.19 21.26
C ILE A 145 12.27 10.68 21.84
N PRO A 146 13.12 11.60 22.33
CA PRO A 146 14.41 11.26 22.91
C PRO A 146 14.28 10.30 24.09
N ASN A 147 15.30 9.45 24.28
CA ASN A 147 15.39 8.50 25.40
C ASN A 147 14.18 7.56 25.53
N SER A 148 13.50 7.30 24.41
CA SER A 148 12.35 6.40 24.35
C SER A 148 12.57 5.31 23.31
N SER A 149 11.77 4.26 23.39
CA SER A 149 11.82 3.12 22.48
C SER A 149 10.41 2.70 22.10
N ARG A 150 10.26 1.87 21.05
CA ARG A 150 8.96 1.28 20.70
C ARG A 150 8.32 0.54 21.87
N LYS A 151 9.12 -0.07 22.77
CA LYS A 151 8.61 -0.72 23.99
C LYS A 151 7.84 0.27 24.88
N ALA A 152 8.33 1.50 25.05
CA ALA A 152 7.66 2.51 25.86
C ALA A 152 6.26 2.87 25.31
N LEU A 153 6.10 2.91 23.98
CA LEU A 153 4.78 3.11 23.35
C LEU A 153 3.83 1.94 23.62
N LEU A 154 4.33 0.70 23.54
CA LEU A 154 3.54 -0.49 23.85
C LEU A 154 3.09 -0.50 25.32
N ASP A 155 3.99 -0.14 26.24
CA ASP A 155 3.71 -0.05 27.67
C ASP A 155 2.69 1.07 27.95
N ALA A 156 2.78 2.19 27.23
CA ALA A 156 1.79 3.28 27.24
C ALA A 156 0.48 2.95 26.50
N LYS A 157 0.36 1.74 25.92
CA LYS A 157 -0.80 1.28 25.15
C LYS A 157 -1.15 2.19 23.96
N ILE A 158 -0.16 2.85 23.37
CA ILE A 158 -0.31 3.64 22.15
C ILE A 158 -0.35 2.67 20.95
N PRO A 159 -1.47 2.55 20.22
CA PRO A 159 -1.58 1.67 19.07
C PRO A 159 -0.91 2.27 17.83
N SER A 160 -0.59 1.42 16.86
CA SER A 160 -0.15 1.89 15.53
C SER A 160 -1.34 2.38 14.71
N MET A 161 -1.09 3.21 13.70
CA MET A 161 -2.12 3.71 12.78
C MET A 161 -3.29 4.38 13.52
N ALA A 162 -2.95 5.30 14.43
CA ALA A 162 -3.91 5.94 15.32
C ALA A 162 -3.77 7.46 15.30
N TRP A 163 -4.89 8.13 15.59
CA TRP A 163 -4.87 9.56 15.88
C TRP A 163 -4.28 9.78 17.26
N LEU A 164 -3.28 10.64 17.31
CA LEU A 164 -2.55 11.03 18.50
C LEU A 164 -2.64 12.53 18.69
N LYS A 165 -2.51 12.93 19.95
CA LYS A 165 -2.55 14.31 20.38
C LYS A 165 -1.37 14.59 21.30
N ILE A 166 -0.67 15.69 21.08
CA ILE A 166 0.34 16.20 22.01
C ILE A 166 -0.12 17.59 22.45
N PRO A 167 -0.33 17.84 23.76
CA PRO A 167 -0.82 19.12 24.21
C PRO A 167 0.08 20.29 23.79
N ALA A 168 -0.50 21.46 23.53
CA ALA A 168 0.21 22.64 23.02
C ALA A 168 1.47 23.03 23.83
N THR A 169 1.45 22.74 25.13
CA THR A 169 2.53 23.05 26.09
C THR A 169 3.60 21.96 26.20
N LYS A 170 3.47 20.85 25.46
CA LYS A 170 4.25 19.61 25.65
C LYS A 170 5.10 19.20 24.45
N TYR A 171 5.05 19.97 23.37
CA TYR A 171 5.97 19.81 22.25
C TYR A 171 6.77 21.09 22.01
N ALA A 172 7.95 20.94 21.41
CA ALA A 172 8.70 22.06 20.86
C ALA A 172 8.95 21.83 19.37
N GLN A 173 8.68 22.83 18.55
CA GLN A 173 8.96 22.77 17.12
C GLN A 173 10.47 22.88 16.87
N ILE A 174 10.97 22.02 15.99
CA ILE A 174 12.34 22.01 15.48
C ILE A 174 12.31 22.77 14.15
N THR A 175 12.99 23.91 14.10
CA THR A 175 13.13 24.75 12.88
C THR A 175 14.54 24.76 12.32
N THR A 176 15.51 24.27 13.09
CA THR A 176 16.93 24.13 12.72
C THR A 176 17.37 22.71 13.05
N ASP A 177 18.38 22.19 12.35
CA ASP A 177 18.91 20.82 12.56
C ASP A 177 17.86 19.71 12.39
N ASN A 178 16.88 19.90 11.49
CA ASN A 178 15.86 18.91 11.20
C ASN A 178 16.45 17.67 10.53
N VAL A 179 16.11 16.49 11.05
CA VAL A 179 16.60 15.19 10.58
C VAL A 179 15.71 14.57 9.51
N SER A 180 14.52 15.13 9.30
CA SER A 180 13.54 14.64 8.34
C SER A 180 13.22 15.63 7.22
N HIS A 181 12.69 15.11 6.11
CA HIS A 181 12.08 15.87 5.02
C HIS A 181 10.61 16.26 5.29
N CYS A 182 10.07 15.94 6.47
CA CYS A 182 8.70 16.33 6.82
C CYS A 182 8.55 17.86 6.86
N GLN A 183 7.34 18.34 6.57
CA GLN A 183 7.02 19.77 6.64
C GLN A 183 7.11 20.32 8.06
N LEU A 184 6.77 19.49 9.05
CA LEU A 184 6.81 19.82 10.46
C LEU A 184 7.69 18.81 11.20
N GLU A 185 8.57 19.29 12.06
CA GLU A 185 9.36 18.46 12.97
C GLU A 185 9.22 19.00 14.40
N VAL A 186 8.91 18.13 15.34
CA VAL A 186 8.74 18.49 16.76
C VAL A 186 9.45 17.49 17.65
N ILE A 187 9.78 17.93 18.85
CA ILE A 187 10.28 17.08 19.93
C ILE A 187 9.24 17.03 21.05
N ALA A 188 8.99 15.83 21.57
CA ALA A 188 8.07 15.58 22.66
C ALA A 188 8.57 14.45 23.56
N ARG A 189 7.94 14.25 24.72
CA ARG A 189 8.22 13.11 25.59
C ARG A 189 7.13 12.07 25.43
N CYS A 190 7.50 10.79 25.53
CA CYS A 190 6.56 9.68 25.41
C CYS A 190 5.31 9.81 26.31
N PRO A 191 5.41 10.24 27.60
CA PRO A 191 4.24 10.38 28.46
C PRO A 191 3.28 11.51 28.07
N ASP A 192 3.73 12.45 27.23
CA ASP A 192 2.91 13.56 26.76
C ASP A 192 2.18 13.24 25.44
N VAL A 193 2.41 12.05 24.86
CA VAL A 193 1.70 11.57 23.67
C VAL A 193 0.43 10.84 24.11
N GLU A 194 -0.71 11.41 23.75
CA GLU A 194 -2.02 10.88 24.10
C GLU A 194 -2.68 10.24 22.89
N VAL A 195 -3.31 9.08 23.07
CA VAL A 195 -4.21 8.53 22.04
C VAL A 195 -5.44 9.42 21.99
N GLN A 196 -5.72 9.98 20.83
CA GLN A 196 -6.95 10.71 20.62
C GLN A 196 -8.08 9.70 20.50
N VAL A 197 -8.93 9.63 21.54
CA VAL A 197 -10.19 8.90 21.46
C VAL A 197 -11.11 9.71 20.55
N PRO A 198 -11.49 9.19 19.39
CA PRO A 198 -12.33 9.97 18.51
C PRO A 198 -13.78 10.01 18.98
N ASP A 199 -14.45 11.13 18.70
CA ASP A 199 -15.91 11.18 18.72
C ASP A 199 -16.43 10.14 17.72
N GLN A 200 -17.38 9.28 18.10
CA GLN A 200 -17.86 8.22 17.22
C GLN A 200 -18.66 8.79 16.03
N PRO A 201 -18.46 8.27 14.80
CA PRO A 201 -17.53 7.20 14.40
C PRO A 201 -16.07 7.70 14.26
N ALA A 202 -15.10 6.80 14.45
CA ALA A 202 -13.68 7.13 14.35
C ALA A 202 -13.36 7.91 13.04
N PRO A 203 -12.61 9.01 13.10
CA PRO A 203 -12.26 9.80 11.94
C PRO A 203 -11.47 8.91 11.00
N LEU A 204 -11.88 8.94 9.74
CA LEU A 204 -11.12 8.39 8.63
C LEU A 204 -9.65 8.81 8.76
N PRO A 205 -8.71 8.00 8.25
CA PRO A 205 -7.33 8.44 8.15
C PRO A 205 -7.25 9.81 7.46
N PRO A 206 -6.25 10.65 7.77
CA PRO A 206 -6.08 11.94 7.11
C PRO A 206 -5.88 11.74 5.60
N PRO A 207 -5.84 12.82 4.81
CA PRO A 207 -5.52 12.75 3.39
C PRO A 207 -4.08 12.24 3.15
N LEU A 208 -3.89 10.93 3.25
CA LEU A 208 -2.63 10.25 3.01
C LEU A 208 -2.34 10.29 1.51
N ARG A 209 -1.13 10.71 1.13
CA ARG A 209 -0.66 10.61 -0.26
C ARG A 209 -0.23 9.18 -0.54
N ILE A 210 -0.80 8.58 -1.57
CA ILE A 210 -0.53 7.22 -2.01
C ILE A 210 0.19 7.31 -3.35
N LEU A 211 1.45 6.87 -3.40
CA LEU A 211 2.20 6.72 -4.65
C LEU A 211 2.09 5.27 -5.13
N SER A 212 1.51 5.06 -6.30
CA SER A 212 1.59 3.82 -7.05
C SER A 212 2.57 4.00 -8.20
N PHE A 213 3.54 3.09 -8.33
CA PHE A 213 4.51 3.15 -9.42
C PHE A 213 4.77 1.77 -10.04
N ASP A 214 5.29 1.81 -11.26
CA ASP A 214 5.69 0.67 -12.08
C ASP A 214 6.92 1.07 -12.93
N ILE A 215 7.77 0.10 -13.29
CA ILE A 215 8.98 0.35 -14.10
C ILE A 215 9.04 -0.54 -15.34
N GLU A 216 9.64 -0.02 -16.40
CA GLU A 216 10.03 -0.80 -17.56
C GLU A 216 11.54 -0.88 -17.69
N CYS A 217 12.04 -2.08 -18.00
CA CYS A 217 13.46 -2.36 -18.19
C CYS A 217 13.72 -2.87 -19.60
N LEU A 218 14.80 -2.42 -20.22
CA LEU A 218 15.26 -2.95 -21.51
C LEU A 218 16.08 -4.21 -21.29
N GLY A 219 15.41 -5.35 -21.19
CA GLY A 219 16.04 -6.66 -21.03
C GLY A 219 16.61 -7.22 -22.34
N ARG A 220 17.63 -8.07 -22.20
CA ARG A 220 18.11 -8.94 -23.29
C ARG A 220 17.09 -10.05 -23.59
N THR A 221 17.04 -10.50 -24.84
CA THR A 221 16.10 -11.54 -25.29
C THR A 221 16.22 -12.81 -24.44
N ASP A 222 15.07 -13.32 -23.98
CA ASP A 222 14.92 -14.55 -23.18
C ASP A 222 15.68 -14.58 -21.84
N ILE A 223 16.19 -13.43 -21.38
CA ILE A 223 16.90 -13.30 -20.11
C ILE A 223 16.11 -12.34 -19.20
N PHE A 224 15.88 -12.77 -17.96
CA PHE A 224 15.27 -11.89 -16.97
C PHE A 224 16.18 -10.69 -16.69
N PRO A 225 15.66 -9.44 -16.64
CA PRO A 225 16.48 -8.25 -16.47
C PRO A 225 17.43 -8.33 -15.27
N GLN A 226 18.67 -7.89 -15.46
CA GLN A 226 19.72 -7.81 -14.45
C GLN A 226 20.15 -6.36 -14.26
N PRO A 227 20.08 -5.80 -13.03
CA PRO A 227 20.29 -4.38 -12.79
C PRO A 227 21.70 -3.89 -13.16
N GLU A 228 22.71 -4.77 -13.18
CA GLU A 228 24.06 -4.40 -13.61
C GLU A 228 24.17 -4.11 -15.12
N MET A 229 23.25 -4.68 -15.92
CA MET A 229 23.37 -4.70 -17.39
C MET A 229 22.18 -4.04 -18.10
N ASP A 230 20.96 -4.35 -17.66
CA ASP A 230 19.73 -4.05 -18.38
C ASP A 230 19.12 -2.74 -17.82
N PRO A 231 19.06 -1.65 -18.61
CA PRO A 231 18.69 -0.33 -18.11
C PRO A 231 17.20 -0.22 -17.78
N VAL A 232 16.89 0.60 -16.78
CA VAL A 232 15.53 1.11 -16.56
C VAL A 232 15.27 2.18 -17.62
N ILE A 233 14.16 2.04 -18.34
CA ILE A 233 13.83 2.92 -19.47
C ILE A 233 12.59 3.77 -19.22
N GLN A 234 11.68 3.33 -18.35
CA GLN A 234 10.52 4.13 -17.96
C GLN A 234 10.13 3.89 -16.50
N ILE A 235 9.60 4.92 -15.84
CA ILE A 235 9.02 4.82 -14.49
C ILE A 235 7.70 5.59 -14.46
N GLY A 236 6.59 4.86 -14.41
CA GLY A 236 5.23 5.40 -14.40
C GLY A 236 4.76 5.64 -12.98
N ASN A 237 4.15 6.79 -12.70
CA ASN A 237 3.71 7.16 -11.36
C ASN A 237 2.28 7.70 -11.36
N MET A 238 1.50 7.24 -10.37
CA MET A 238 0.17 7.70 -10.05
C MET A 238 0.13 8.08 -8.57
N VAL A 239 -0.22 9.33 -8.25
CA VAL A 239 -0.39 9.76 -6.86
C VAL A 239 -1.84 10.11 -6.60
N SER A 240 -2.45 9.48 -5.59
CA SER A 240 -3.78 9.84 -5.11
C SER A 240 -3.77 10.23 -3.65
N ILE A 241 -4.90 10.79 -3.19
CA ILE A 241 -5.14 11.05 -1.78
C ILE A 241 -6.16 10.02 -1.29
N LEU A 242 -5.84 9.32 -0.19
CA LEU A 242 -6.73 8.35 0.41
C LEU A 242 -8.11 8.97 0.70
N GLY A 243 -9.17 8.29 0.28
CA GLY A 243 -10.55 8.73 0.45
C GLY A 243 -11.01 9.83 -0.53
N SER A 244 -10.12 10.37 -1.37
CA SER A 244 -10.52 11.25 -2.46
C SER A 244 -11.02 10.43 -3.64
N LYS A 245 -11.97 10.99 -4.40
CA LYS A 245 -12.41 10.35 -5.64
C LYS A 245 -11.30 10.44 -6.68
N MET A 246 -11.18 9.41 -7.50
CA MET A 246 -10.43 9.46 -8.75
C MET A 246 -10.88 10.66 -9.61
N PRO A 247 -9.97 11.25 -10.39
CA PRO A 247 -8.64 10.74 -10.78
C PRO A 247 -7.46 11.07 -9.84
N PRO A 248 -6.26 10.48 -10.09
CA PRO A 248 -5.05 10.77 -9.31
C PRO A 248 -4.57 12.22 -9.52
N ILE A 249 -4.13 12.84 -8.42
CA ILE A 249 -3.59 14.20 -8.38
C ILE A 249 -2.25 14.33 -9.10
N VAL A 250 -1.47 13.26 -9.24
CA VAL A 250 -0.25 13.25 -10.07
C VAL A 250 -0.32 12.07 -11.02
N ARG A 251 0.01 12.34 -12.28
CA ARG A 251 0.10 11.36 -13.36
C ARG A 251 1.32 11.73 -14.17
N ASN A 252 2.41 10.98 -14.02
CA ASN A 252 3.63 11.28 -14.76
C ASN A 252 4.39 10.01 -15.18
N ILE A 253 5.23 10.17 -16.20
CA ILE A 253 6.13 9.14 -16.70
C ILE A 253 7.52 9.75 -16.84
N PHE A 254 8.50 9.09 -16.23
CA PHE A 254 9.92 9.37 -16.46
C PHE A 254 10.37 8.44 -17.60
N THR A 255 11.02 8.97 -18.64
CA THR A 255 11.47 8.18 -19.80
C THR A 255 12.94 8.39 -20.10
N LEU A 256 13.63 7.32 -20.45
CA LEU A 256 14.93 7.37 -21.12
C LEU A 256 14.69 7.63 -22.61
N ASP A 257 15.37 8.63 -23.14
CA ASP A 257 15.14 9.23 -24.46
C ASP A 257 13.78 9.98 -24.54
N THR A 258 13.60 10.68 -25.65
CA THR A 258 12.43 11.50 -26.01
C THR A 258 11.15 10.68 -26.08
N CYS A 259 10.07 11.15 -25.46
CA CYS A 259 8.76 10.54 -25.54
C CYS A 259 7.74 11.57 -26.04
N SER A 260 6.87 11.17 -26.97
CA SER A 260 5.81 12.05 -27.45
C SER A 260 4.83 12.37 -26.30
N PRO A 261 4.20 13.57 -26.30
CA PRO A 261 3.29 13.96 -25.24
C PRO A 261 2.12 13.00 -25.01
N ILE A 262 1.71 12.84 -23.75
CA ILE A 262 0.56 12.03 -23.34
C ILE A 262 -0.48 12.97 -22.76
N ALA A 263 -1.66 13.04 -23.38
CA ALA A 263 -2.76 13.85 -22.85
C ALA A 263 -3.15 13.32 -21.46
N GLY A 264 -3.15 14.20 -20.44
CA GLY A 264 -3.52 13.85 -19.07
C GLY A 264 -2.39 13.27 -18.22
N ALA A 265 -1.15 13.24 -18.71
CA ALA A 265 0.03 12.86 -17.92
C ALA A 265 1.25 13.73 -18.28
N ALA A 266 2.06 14.09 -17.28
CA ALA A 266 3.33 14.78 -17.50
C ALA A 266 4.40 13.79 -18.01
N VAL A 267 5.06 14.13 -19.11
CA VAL A 267 6.15 13.34 -19.70
C VAL A 267 7.47 14.01 -19.37
N LEU A 268 8.34 13.33 -18.63
CA LEU A 268 9.67 13.81 -18.27
C LEU A 268 10.73 12.93 -18.95
N SER A 269 11.33 13.43 -20.03
CA SER A 269 12.31 12.70 -20.82
C SER A 269 13.74 13.09 -20.48
N TYR A 270 14.61 12.08 -20.32
CA TYR A 270 16.01 12.25 -19.93
C TYR A 270 16.92 11.56 -20.96
N ALA A 271 18.04 12.20 -21.30
CA ALA A 271 19.04 11.59 -22.19
C ALA A 271 19.84 10.48 -21.50
N GLU A 272 20.08 10.62 -20.19
CA GLU A 272 20.90 9.72 -19.39
C GLU A 272 20.05 9.04 -18.31
N GLU A 273 20.20 7.72 -18.17
CA GLU A 273 19.45 6.94 -17.18
C GLU A 273 19.76 7.38 -15.74
N ALA A 274 21.03 7.70 -15.46
CA ALA A 274 21.45 8.18 -14.14
C ALA A 274 20.69 9.46 -13.73
N SER A 275 20.47 10.37 -14.68
CA SER A 275 19.70 11.60 -14.47
C SER A 275 18.22 11.30 -14.25
N MET A 276 17.65 10.34 -14.99
CA MET A 276 16.27 9.90 -14.80
C MET A 276 16.05 9.32 -13.40
N LEU A 277 16.95 8.44 -12.95
CA LEU A 277 16.89 7.84 -11.62
C LEU A 277 17.03 8.90 -10.52
N ALA A 278 18.00 9.81 -10.64
CA ALA A 278 18.18 10.90 -9.68
C ALA A 278 16.91 11.77 -9.58
N ALA A 279 16.32 12.13 -10.73
CA ALA A 279 15.10 12.93 -10.77
C ALA A 279 13.88 12.19 -10.21
N TRP A 280 13.76 10.87 -10.42
CA TRP A 280 12.70 10.08 -9.80
C TRP A 280 12.85 10.04 -8.26
N ALA A 281 14.07 9.92 -7.76
CA ALA A 281 14.32 9.98 -6.32
C ALA A 281 13.96 11.37 -5.74
N ASP A 282 14.24 12.46 -6.47
CA ASP A 282 13.80 13.82 -6.09
C ASP A 282 12.28 13.94 -6.10
N PHE A 283 11.61 13.39 -7.10
CA PHE A 283 10.15 13.34 -7.19
C PHE A 283 9.52 12.64 -5.98
N VAL A 284 10.04 11.48 -5.56
CA VAL A 284 9.54 10.76 -4.38
C VAL A 284 9.71 11.63 -3.12
N ARG A 285 10.83 12.34 -2.97
CA ARG A 285 11.05 13.27 -1.85
C ARG A 285 10.10 14.47 -1.90
N GLU A 286 9.85 15.02 -3.07
CA GLU A 286 9.00 16.20 -3.27
C GLU A 286 7.52 15.90 -3.05
N VAL A 287 6.99 14.83 -3.68
CA VAL A 287 5.60 14.38 -3.47
C VAL A 287 5.35 13.99 -2.03
N ASP A 288 6.39 13.50 -1.35
CA ASP A 288 6.32 13.03 0.04
C ASP A 288 5.16 12.05 0.29
N PRO A 289 5.11 10.89 -0.40
CA PRO A 289 4.04 9.91 -0.21
C PRO A 289 4.08 9.30 1.19
N ASP A 290 2.89 9.09 1.77
CA ASP A 290 2.72 8.40 3.04
C ASP A 290 2.71 6.88 2.85
N LEU A 291 2.13 6.42 1.74
CA LEU A 291 2.02 5.02 1.36
C LEU A 291 2.56 4.84 -0.05
N ILE A 292 3.50 3.91 -0.21
CA ILE A 292 3.99 3.46 -1.51
C ILE A 292 3.37 2.10 -1.81
N ILE A 293 2.77 1.99 -3.00
CA ILE A 293 2.14 0.79 -3.51
C ILE A 293 2.68 0.47 -4.90
N GLY A 294 2.28 -0.69 -5.39
CA GLY A 294 2.52 -1.17 -6.73
C GLY A 294 2.10 -2.63 -6.80
N PHE A 295 2.45 -3.31 -7.89
CA PHE A 295 2.15 -4.72 -8.04
C PHE A 295 3.45 -5.50 -8.29
N ASN A 296 3.96 -6.17 -7.24
CA ASN A 296 5.31 -6.74 -7.18
C ASN A 296 6.45 -5.71 -6.99
N HIS A 297 6.14 -4.49 -6.53
CA HIS A 297 7.17 -3.45 -6.32
C HIS A 297 8.20 -3.79 -5.24
N THR A 298 7.79 -4.50 -4.19
CA THR A 298 8.73 -5.01 -3.18
C THR A 298 9.50 -6.23 -3.66
N GLY A 299 8.92 -7.00 -4.58
CA GLY A 299 9.51 -8.23 -5.11
C GLY A 299 10.44 -8.01 -6.30
N PHE A 300 10.33 -6.87 -6.98
CA PHE A 300 11.12 -6.54 -8.16
C PHE A 300 11.51 -5.06 -8.20
N ASP A 301 10.54 -4.15 -8.37
CA ASP A 301 10.80 -2.77 -8.81
C ASP A 301 11.78 -2.00 -7.90
N LEU A 302 11.51 -1.93 -6.60
CA LEU A 302 12.33 -1.16 -5.65
C LEU A 302 13.75 -1.70 -5.51
N GLY A 303 13.89 -3.03 -5.43
CA GLY A 303 15.19 -3.69 -5.35
C GLY A 303 15.99 -3.51 -6.64
N TYR A 304 15.33 -3.61 -7.79
CA TYR A 304 15.95 -3.40 -9.10
C TYR A 304 16.45 -1.96 -9.26
N LEU A 305 15.63 -0.98 -8.91
CA LEU A 305 15.97 0.43 -8.95
C LEU A 305 17.19 0.77 -8.07
N LEU A 306 17.23 0.27 -6.82
CA LEU A 306 18.36 0.48 -5.92
C LEU A 306 19.65 -0.15 -6.45
N ALA A 307 19.57 -1.38 -6.96
CA ALA A 307 20.72 -2.08 -7.53
C ALA A 307 21.22 -1.38 -8.81
N ARG A 308 20.30 -0.92 -9.68
CA ARG A 308 20.63 -0.20 -10.91
C ARG A 308 21.28 1.15 -10.63
N ALA A 309 20.71 1.92 -9.72
CA ALA A 309 21.26 3.19 -9.29
C ALA A 309 22.67 3.03 -8.70
N LYS A 310 22.91 1.95 -7.94
CA LYS A 310 24.24 1.60 -7.46
C LYS A 310 25.19 1.26 -8.61
N ALA A 311 24.77 0.46 -9.59
CA ALA A 311 25.58 0.10 -10.76
C ALA A 311 25.99 1.33 -11.60
N LEU A 312 25.12 2.34 -11.65
CA LEU A 312 25.35 3.61 -12.37
C LEU A 312 26.01 4.70 -11.51
N ASN A 313 26.33 4.43 -10.24
CA ASN A 313 26.86 5.40 -9.29
C ASN A 313 25.97 6.65 -9.14
N VAL A 314 24.67 6.48 -8.88
CA VAL A 314 23.73 7.56 -8.57
C VAL A 314 23.61 7.70 -7.04
N PRO A 315 24.46 8.51 -6.38
CA PRO A 315 24.57 8.49 -4.91
C PRO A 315 23.33 9.03 -4.20
N THR A 316 22.52 9.87 -4.86
CA THR A 316 21.32 10.48 -4.27
C THR A 316 20.09 9.58 -4.31
N PHE A 317 20.14 8.50 -5.09
CA PHE A 317 19.01 7.61 -5.31
C PHE A 317 18.52 6.88 -4.05
N PRO A 318 19.38 6.25 -3.21
CA PRO A 318 18.90 5.41 -2.12
C PRO A 318 18.20 6.21 -1.00
N PHE A 319 18.26 7.54 -0.98
CA PHE A 319 17.60 8.36 0.05
C PHE A 319 16.11 8.56 -0.24
N LEU A 320 15.34 7.47 -0.22
CA LEU A 320 13.91 7.44 -0.55
C LEU A 320 12.99 7.57 0.67
N GLY A 321 13.51 7.35 1.88
CA GLY A 321 12.77 7.53 3.13
C GLY A 321 12.49 9.00 3.46
N ARG A 322 11.90 9.25 4.63
CA ARG A 322 11.69 10.60 5.19
C ARG A 322 12.86 11.09 6.03
N PHE A 323 13.73 10.21 6.50
CA PHE A 323 14.97 10.63 7.16
C PHE A 323 15.99 11.11 6.14
N LYS A 324 16.63 12.24 6.44
CA LYS A 324 17.76 12.76 5.68
C LYS A 324 18.99 11.88 5.92
N GLY A 325 19.72 11.58 4.85
CA GLY A 325 20.99 10.86 4.94
C GLY A 325 20.87 9.38 5.35
N VAL A 326 19.66 8.82 5.43
CA VAL A 326 19.44 7.39 5.68
C VAL A 326 19.10 6.70 4.37
N GLU A 327 19.99 5.81 3.93
CA GLU A 327 19.80 5.03 2.71
C GLU A 327 18.71 3.95 2.90
N ALA A 328 17.83 3.83 1.91
CA ALA A 328 17.00 2.65 1.73
C ALA A 328 17.91 1.49 1.32
N ALA A 329 18.04 0.53 2.22
CA ALA A 329 18.88 -0.63 2.02
C ALA A 329 18.12 -1.88 2.45
N ARG A 330 18.47 -3.01 1.83
CA ARG A 330 17.96 -4.31 2.23
C ARG A 330 18.36 -4.61 3.67
N VAL A 331 17.37 -4.87 4.52
CA VAL A 331 17.61 -5.32 5.90
C VAL A 331 17.58 -6.84 6.04
N ARG A 332 16.83 -7.53 5.18
CA ARG A 332 16.81 -9.00 5.08
C ARG A 332 16.31 -9.45 3.72
N THR A 333 16.67 -10.66 3.33
CA THR A 333 16.01 -11.37 2.23
C THR A 333 14.94 -12.27 2.84
N LEU A 334 13.69 -12.03 2.46
CA LEU A 334 12.56 -12.86 2.82
C LEU A 334 12.43 -13.98 1.79
N GLN A 335 11.95 -15.14 2.24
CA GLN A 335 11.76 -16.28 1.35
C GLN A 335 10.56 -17.11 1.79
N TYR A 336 9.81 -17.64 0.83
CA TYR A 336 8.85 -18.72 1.08
C TYR A 336 8.96 -19.79 0.00
N LYS A 337 8.67 -21.03 0.40
CA LYS A 337 8.65 -22.17 -0.50
C LYS A 337 7.27 -22.29 -1.14
N VAL A 338 7.26 -22.41 -2.46
CA VAL A 338 6.08 -22.79 -3.25
C VAL A 338 6.38 -24.11 -3.94
N ARG A 339 5.87 -25.21 -3.36
CA ARG A 339 6.07 -26.56 -3.87
C ARG A 339 7.56 -26.86 -4.10
N THR A 340 8.03 -26.77 -5.35
CA THR A 340 9.39 -27.09 -5.79
C THR A 340 10.31 -25.87 -5.95
N PHE A 341 9.80 -24.64 -5.84
CA PHE A 341 10.60 -23.43 -6.00
C PHE A 341 10.56 -22.56 -4.74
N THR A 342 11.65 -21.88 -4.45
CA THR A 342 11.72 -20.86 -3.40
C THR A 342 11.58 -19.50 -4.04
N ARG A 343 10.64 -18.69 -3.57
CA ARG A 343 10.56 -17.27 -3.94
C ARG A 343 11.26 -16.47 -2.87
N THR A 344 12.08 -15.53 -3.29
CA THR A 344 12.81 -14.60 -2.45
C THR A 344 12.50 -13.19 -2.87
N TRP A 345 12.43 -12.27 -1.92
CA TRP A 345 12.42 -10.82 -2.17
C TRP A 345 13.14 -10.13 -1.02
N ASP A 346 13.50 -8.88 -1.24
CA ASP A 346 14.27 -8.11 -0.29
C ASP A 346 13.34 -7.19 0.52
N ASP A 347 13.44 -7.28 1.84
CA ASP A 347 12.80 -6.35 2.77
C ASP A 347 13.62 -5.06 2.77
N ILE A 348 13.08 -4.02 2.15
CA ILE A 348 13.71 -2.71 1.98
C ILE A 348 12.81 -1.67 2.66
N PRO A 349 13.03 -1.35 3.95
CA PRO A 349 12.22 -0.39 4.66
C PRO A 349 12.47 1.03 4.15
N LEU A 350 11.40 1.73 3.80
CA LEU A 350 11.43 3.16 3.50
C LEU A 350 11.03 3.94 4.76
N ALA A 351 12.04 4.35 5.51
CA ALA A 351 11.88 4.97 6.82
C ALA A 351 10.83 6.10 6.82
N GLY A 352 9.76 5.96 7.61
CA GLY A 352 8.67 6.95 7.71
C GLY A 352 7.61 6.89 6.60
N ARG A 353 7.71 5.93 5.69
CA ARG A 353 6.72 5.64 4.65
C ARG A 353 6.16 4.23 4.84
N LEU A 354 4.86 4.08 4.60
CA LEU A 354 4.20 2.80 4.54
C LEU A 354 4.47 2.14 3.19
N GLN A 355 4.53 0.81 3.15
CA GLN A 355 4.61 0.03 1.92
C GLN A 355 3.50 -1.02 1.89
N LEU A 356 2.83 -1.14 0.75
CA LEU A 356 1.80 -2.16 0.52
C LEU A 356 1.86 -2.69 -0.91
N ASP A 357 2.37 -3.92 -1.06
CA ASP A 357 2.43 -4.59 -2.35
C ASP A 357 1.12 -5.33 -2.65
N LEU A 358 0.39 -4.91 -3.69
CA LEU A 358 -0.93 -5.47 -3.99
C LEU A 358 -0.86 -6.91 -4.46
N MET A 359 0.26 -7.34 -5.07
CA MET A 359 0.44 -8.75 -5.44
C MET A 359 0.52 -9.61 -4.17
N HIS A 360 1.26 -9.14 -3.17
CA HIS A 360 1.38 -9.80 -1.87
C HIS A 360 0.04 -9.83 -1.13
N TYR A 361 -0.65 -8.69 -1.03
CA TYR A 361 -1.96 -8.60 -0.39
C TYR A 361 -2.95 -9.59 -1.00
N VAL A 362 -3.07 -9.61 -2.34
CA VAL A 362 -4.00 -10.51 -3.04
C VAL A 362 -3.63 -11.99 -2.84
N ARG A 363 -2.34 -12.31 -2.76
CA ARG A 363 -1.87 -13.67 -2.43
C ARG A 363 -2.26 -14.07 -1.01
N CYS A 364 -1.88 -13.25 -0.02
CA CYS A 364 -1.95 -13.61 1.39
C CYS A 364 -3.36 -13.46 1.97
N GLU A 365 -4.08 -12.38 1.62
CA GLU A 365 -5.41 -12.09 2.17
C GLU A 365 -6.53 -12.74 1.37
N LEU A 366 -6.39 -12.82 0.05
CA LEU A 366 -7.44 -13.36 -0.83
C LEU A 366 -7.17 -14.80 -1.27
N GLY A 367 -6.03 -15.38 -0.87
CA GLY A 367 -5.66 -16.75 -1.23
C GLY A 367 -5.52 -16.96 -2.74
N ALA A 368 -5.21 -15.91 -3.50
CA ALA A 368 -5.18 -15.98 -4.96
C ALA A 368 -4.00 -16.81 -5.46
N THR A 369 -4.27 -17.73 -6.39
CA THR A 369 -3.24 -18.55 -7.04
C THR A 369 -2.76 -17.95 -8.35
N ARG A 370 -3.60 -17.16 -9.04
CA ARG A 370 -3.25 -16.42 -10.25
C ARG A 370 -2.89 -14.99 -9.86
N LEU A 371 -1.60 -14.71 -9.82
CA LEU A 371 -1.04 -13.44 -9.34
C LEU A 371 -0.61 -12.50 -10.45
N ALA A 372 -0.87 -12.80 -11.73
CA ALA A 372 -0.58 -11.84 -12.79
C ALA A 372 -1.52 -10.62 -12.68
N LEU A 373 -0.98 -9.40 -12.77
CA LEU A 373 -1.75 -8.16 -12.65
C LEU A 373 -2.98 -8.15 -13.56
N ASN A 374 -2.85 -8.58 -14.82
CA ASN A 374 -3.98 -8.67 -15.76
C ASN A 374 -5.11 -9.59 -15.24
N ALA A 375 -4.77 -10.72 -14.63
CA ALA A 375 -5.75 -11.66 -14.09
C ALA A 375 -6.46 -11.08 -12.85
N VAL A 376 -5.72 -10.40 -11.98
CA VAL A 376 -6.26 -9.76 -10.78
C VAL A 376 -7.14 -8.55 -11.14
N ALA A 377 -6.66 -7.67 -12.02
CA ALA A 377 -7.40 -6.53 -12.53
C ALA A 377 -8.71 -6.97 -13.20
N LYS A 378 -8.67 -7.98 -14.07
CA LYS A 378 -9.89 -8.51 -14.72
C LYS A 378 -10.89 -9.06 -13.71
N LYS A 379 -10.40 -9.76 -12.68
CA LYS A 379 -11.25 -10.38 -11.66
C LYS A 379 -11.93 -9.34 -10.76
N HIS A 380 -11.20 -8.31 -10.33
CA HIS A 380 -11.65 -7.39 -9.29
C HIS A 380 -12.18 -6.06 -9.84
N LEU A 381 -11.72 -5.62 -11.01
CA LEU A 381 -12.10 -4.35 -11.64
C LEU A 381 -12.90 -4.54 -12.94
N GLY A 382 -12.83 -5.71 -13.57
CA GLY A 382 -13.34 -5.91 -14.93
C GLY A 382 -12.47 -5.25 -16.01
N GLU A 383 -11.33 -4.67 -15.63
CA GLU A 383 -10.36 -4.00 -16.51
C GLU A 383 -9.23 -4.95 -16.94
N LYS A 384 -8.48 -4.60 -17.99
CA LYS A 384 -7.31 -5.35 -18.45
C LYS A 384 -6.08 -4.43 -18.49
N LYS A 385 -4.89 -5.06 -18.51
CA LYS A 385 -3.65 -4.38 -18.92
C LYS A 385 -3.72 -4.02 -20.40
N GLU A 386 -2.92 -3.05 -20.81
CA GLU A 386 -2.61 -2.84 -22.23
C GLU A 386 -1.78 -4.02 -22.77
N ASP A 387 -1.94 -4.36 -24.05
CA ASP A 387 -1.34 -5.56 -24.64
C ASP A 387 0.05 -5.26 -25.22
N VAL A 388 1.05 -5.14 -24.33
CA VAL A 388 2.46 -5.07 -24.73
C VAL A 388 3.19 -6.32 -24.23
N HIS A 389 3.66 -7.11 -25.18
CA HIS A 389 4.48 -8.28 -24.89
C HIS A 389 5.92 -7.87 -24.59
N PHE A 390 6.59 -8.54 -23.64
CA PHE A 390 7.96 -8.18 -23.22
C PHE A 390 8.97 -8.16 -24.38
N SER A 391 8.78 -9.00 -25.39
CA SER A 391 9.65 -9.03 -26.58
C SER A 391 9.53 -7.79 -27.46
N ALA A 392 8.43 -7.03 -27.35
CA ALA A 392 8.21 -5.81 -28.10
C ALA A 392 8.91 -4.59 -27.46
N ILE A 393 9.24 -4.65 -26.15
CA ILE A 393 9.83 -3.54 -25.38
C ILE A 393 11.08 -3.00 -26.08
N ALA A 394 11.98 -3.86 -26.53
CA ALA A 394 13.21 -3.44 -27.20
C ALA A 394 12.94 -2.70 -28.53
N GLY A 395 11.95 -3.16 -29.31
CA GLY A 395 11.53 -2.48 -30.54
C GLY A 395 10.85 -1.15 -30.27
N LEU A 396 10.01 -1.08 -29.24
CA LEU A 396 9.31 0.16 -28.85
C LEU A 396 10.29 1.21 -28.31
N GLN A 397 11.25 0.81 -27.48
CA GLN A 397 12.26 1.72 -26.93
C GLN A 397 13.22 2.25 -28.00
N GLY A 398 13.70 1.36 -28.89
CA GLY A 398 14.63 1.72 -29.97
C GLY A 398 14.00 2.38 -31.20
N GLY A 399 12.68 2.59 -31.19
CA GLY A 399 11.93 3.22 -32.28
C GLY A 399 11.93 4.75 -32.23
N SER A 400 10.74 5.34 -32.30
CA SER A 400 10.52 6.79 -32.28
C SER A 400 10.01 7.27 -30.92
N ALA A 401 9.86 8.59 -30.77
CA ALA A 401 9.20 9.17 -29.61
C ALA A 401 7.74 8.66 -29.44
N ASP A 402 7.07 8.28 -30.54
CA ASP A 402 5.71 7.73 -30.51
C ASP A 402 5.66 6.27 -30.06
N THR A 403 6.65 5.45 -30.43
CA THR A 403 6.71 4.05 -29.95
C THR A 403 7.08 4.01 -28.46
N ARG A 404 7.93 4.93 -27.99
CA ARG A 404 8.17 5.11 -26.55
C ARG A 404 6.95 5.65 -25.81
N ARG A 405 6.14 6.49 -26.45
CA ARG A 405 4.85 6.93 -25.92
C ARG A 405 3.87 5.78 -25.75
N GLU A 406 3.83 4.83 -26.69
CA GLU A 406 3.03 3.61 -26.56
C GLU A 406 3.43 2.80 -25.33
N LEU A 407 4.74 2.56 -25.15
CA LEU A 407 5.28 1.91 -23.96
C LEU A 407 4.98 2.70 -22.67
N ALA A 408 5.02 4.03 -22.73
CA ALA A 408 4.71 4.89 -21.59
C ALA A 408 3.24 4.81 -21.16
N VAL A 409 2.31 4.73 -22.11
CA VAL A 409 0.88 4.51 -21.80
C VAL A 409 0.67 3.15 -21.15
N TYR A 410 1.39 2.11 -21.60
CA TYR A 410 1.39 0.79 -20.97
C TYR A 410 1.87 0.85 -19.51
N CYS A 411 3.04 1.45 -19.26
CA CYS A 411 3.60 1.58 -17.91
C CYS A 411 2.69 2.43 -16.99
N LEU A 412 2.10 3.52 -17.51
CA LEU A 412 1.13 4.31 -16.74
C LEU A 412 -0.13 3.50 -16.38
N LYS A 413 -0.61 2.60 -17.26
CA LYS A 413 -1.74 1.72 -16.94
C LYS A 413 -1.37 0.76 -15.80
N ASP A 414 -0.16 0.25 -15.81
CA ASP A 414 0.36 -0.67 -14.80
C ASP A 414 0.60 0.00 -13.45
N ALA A 415 0.96 1.28 -13.43
CA ALA A 415 0.96 2.10 -12.21
C ALA A 415 -0.47 2.46 -11.74
N TYR A 416 -1.46 2.54 -12.64
CA TYR A 416 -2.84 2.91 -12.34
C TYR A 416 -3.69 1.78 -11.74
N LEU A 417 -3.55 0.56 -12.26
CA LEU A 417 -4.34 -0.59 -11.82
C LEU A 417 -4.17 -0.92 -10.32
N PRO A 418 -2.98 -0.87 -9.70
CA PRO A 418 -2.79 -1.11 -8.27
C PRO A 418 -3.54 -0.09 -7.40
N LEU A 419 -3.61 1.17 -7.85
CA LEU A 419 -4.37 2.22 -7.18
C LEU A 419 -5.87 1.91 -7.16
N ARG A 420 -6.40 1.48 -8.31
CA ARG A 420 -7.80 1.04 -8.45
C ARG A 420 -8.10 -0.20 -7.63
N LEU A 421 -7.17 -1.16 -7.60
CA LEU A 421 -7.28 -2.36 -6.77
C LEU A 421 -7.30 -2.00 -5.27
N LEU A 422 -6.45 -1.05 -4.85
CA LEU A 422 -6.41 -0.59 -3.46
C LEU A 422 -7.78 -0.08 -2.99
N GLU A 423 -8.44 0.74 -3.81
CA GLU A 423 -9.78 1.30 -3.52
C GLU A 423 -10.84 0.20 -3.41
N VAL A 424 -10.91 -0.71 -4.39
CA VAL A 424 -11.95 -1.76 -4.43
C VAL A 424 -11.75 -2.81 -3.34
N LEU A 425 -10.50 -3.09 -2.97
CA LEU A 425 -10.17 -4.12 -1.97
C LEU A 425 -10.14 -3.59 -0.53
N GLY A 426 -10.23 -2.28 -0.31
CA GLY A 426 -10.22 -1.66 1.03
C GLY A 426 -8.98 -2.02 1.85
N CYS A 427 -7.82 -2.16 1.20
CA CYS A 427 -6.63 -2.73 1.83
C CYS A 427 -6.12 -1.89 3.01
N VAL A 428 -6.11 -0.57 2.86
CA VAL A 428 -5.59 0.37 3.87
C VAL A 428 -6.43 0.32 5.14
N ASP A 429 -7.76 0.34 5.01
CA ASP A 429 -8.67 0.26 6.14
C ASP A 429 -8.48 -1.04 6.91
N ARG A 430 -8.41 -2.17 6.19
CA ARG A 430 -8.17 -3.49 6.80
C ARG A 430 -6.85 -3.50 7.58
N TYR A 431 -5.74 -3.11 6.95
CA TYR A 431 -4.43 -3.19 7.60
C TYR A 431 -4.25 -2.13 8.70
N THR A 432 -4.97 -1.01 8.62
CA THR A 432 -5.08 -0.03 9.71
C THR A 432 -5.71 -0.68 10.95
N VAL A 433 -6.86 -1.36 10.80
CA VAL A 433 -7.53 -2.09 11.89
C VAL A 433 -6.60 -3.17 12.46
N VAL A 434 -5.98 -3.98 11.60
CA VAL A 434 -5.06 -5.04 12.05
C VAL A 434 -3.85 -4.48 12.81
N ALA A 435 -3.25 -3.38 12.33
CA ALA A 435 -2.12 -2.72 12.99
C ALA A 435 -2.51 -2.21 14.38
N HIS A 436 -3.69 -1.60 14.45
CA HIS A 436 -4.25 -1.04 15.67
C HIS A 436 -4.54 -2.13 16.71
N GLU A 437 -5.29 -3.18 16.33
CA GLU A 437 -5.68 -4.27 17.23
C GLU A 437 -4.49 -5.09 17.71
N LYS A 438 -3.55 -5.43 16.81
CA LYS A 438 -2.37 -6.23 17.15
C LYS A 438 -1.24 -5.42 17.78
N ARG A 439 -1.35 -4.08 17.80
CA ARG A 439 -0.29 -3.15 18.24
C ARG A 439 1.06 -3.41 17.55
N THR A 440 0.98 -3.72 16.27
CA THR A 440 2.15 -3.95 15.40
C THR A 440 2.27 -2.84 14.37
N GLN A 441 3.48 -2.62 13.85
CA GLN A 441 3.68 -1.62 12.78
C GLN A 441 2.99 -2.10 11.51
N PHE A 442 2.44 -1.18 10.73
CA PHE A 442 1.75 -1.50 9.48
C PHE A 442 2.66 -2.29 8.53
N ASN A 443 3.89 -1.82 8.32
CA ASN A 443 4.87 -2.49 7.46
C ASN A 443 5.23 -3.90 7.97
N SER A 444 5.21 -4.13 9.29
CA SER A 444 5.46 -5.46 9.86
C SER A 444 4.33 -6.44 9.60
N ILE A 445 3.09 -6.00 9.40
CA ILE A 445 1.97 -6.91 9.04
C ILE A 445 2.30 -7.60 7.72
N VAL A 446 2.71 -6.80 6.73
CA VAL A 446 3.08 -7.28 5.40
C VAL A 446 4.22 -8.29 5.51
N SER A 447 5.27 -7.96 6.28
CA SER A 447 6.44 -8.84 6.48
C SER A 447 6.15 -10.10 7.34
N ASP A 448 5.26 -10.03 8.34
CA ASP A 448 4.98 -11.13 9.29
C ASP A 448 4.07 -12.20 8.69
N HIS A 449 3.17 -11.84 7.76
CA HIS A 449 2.39 -12.82 6.99
C HIS A 449 3.30 -13.80 6.24
N ASP A 450 4.46 -13.35 5.79
CA ASP A 450 5.43 -14.18 5.10
C ASP A 450 6.22 -15.09 6.01
N VAL A 451 6.53 -14.64 7.24
CA VAL A 451 7.16 -15.51 8.24
C VAL A 451 6.22 -16.67 8.56
N ARG A 452 4.93 -16.39 8.78
CA ARG A 452 3.92 -17.43 9.06
C ARG A 452 3.70 -18.38 7.89
N ALA A 453 3.64 -17.86 6.67
CA ALA A 453 3.57 -18.67 5.45
C ALA A 453 4.84 -19.51 5.21
N ALA A 454 6.02 -19.03 5.59
CA ALA A 454 7.28 -19.75 5.48
C ALA A 454 7.50 -20.79 6.59
N THR A 455 6.96 -20.57 7.79
CA THR A 455 7.09 -21.48 8.95
C THR A 455 5.92 -22.45 9.12
N GLY A 456 4.83 -22.28 8.36
CA GLY A 456 3.63 -23.11 8.48
C GLY A 456 2.90 -22.96 9.82
N GLN A 457 3.02 -21.79 10.46
CA GLN A 457 2.40 -21.46 11.76
C GLN A 457 1.22 -20.51 11.62
#